data_AF-A0A4S3KZU5-F1
#
_entry.id   AF-A0A4S3KZU5-F1
#
_cell.length_a   1.000
_cell.length_b   1.000
_cell.length_c   1.000
_cell.angle_alpha   90.00
_cell.angle_beta   90.00
_cell.angle_gamma   90.00
#
_symmetry.space_group_name_H-M   'P 1'
#
loop_
_entity.id
_entity.type
_entity.pdbx_description
1 polymer ?
#
loop_
_entity_poly.entity_id
_entity_poly.type
_entity_poly.pdbx_seq_one_letter_code
_entity_poly.pdbx_strand_id
1 'polypeptide(L)' 'MTAGAGRTLAAVSLLVSMALAGCWGGGAEVRNSNQATTVGQELIDLQRARDQGLLDEREYEKQRRRILRRRD' A
#
# COMPACT_ATOMS: atom_id res chain seq x y z
N MET A 1 24.37 39.42 31.71
CA MET A 1 23.41 38.36 31.33
C MET A 1 23.65 38.04 29.86
N THR A 2 24.25 36.89 29.52
CA THR A 2 24.14 36.18 28.20
C THR A 2 25.23 35.09 28.10
N ALA A 3 25.26 34.13 29.03
CA ALA A 3 26.12 32.93 28.94
C ALA A 3 25.33 31.66 28.56
N GLY A 4 24.09 31.80 28.09
CA GLY A 4 23.15 30.69 27.93
C GLY A 4 22.52 30.52 26.54
N ALA A 5 22.95 31.27 25.53
CA ALA A 5 22.34 31.21 24.19
C ALA A 5 22.93 30.11 23.28
N GLY A 6 24.23 29.78 23.44
CA GLY A 6 24.89 28.80 22.57
C GLY A 6 24.51 27.34 22.86
N ARG A 7 24.26 27.00 24.14
CA ARG A 7 23.93 25.62 24.56
C ARG A 7 22.47 25.26 24.28
N THR A 8 21.57 26.24 24.29
CA THR A 8 20.15 26.06 24.02
C THR A 8 19.87 25.90 22.53
N LEU A 9 20.59 26.64 21.66
CA LEU A 9 20.50 26.48 20.20
C LEU A 9 20.92 25.09 19.71
N ALA A 10 21.96 24.50 20.32
CA ALA A 10 22.42 23.15 19.98
C ALA A 10 21.45 22.04 20.44
N ALA A 11 20.67 22.28 21.51
CA ALA A 11 19.70 21.31 22.01
C ALA A 11 18.42 21.29 21.15
N VAL A 12 18.00 22.45 20.63
CA VAL A 12 16.80 22.58 19.77
C VAL A 12 17.02 21.96 18.39
N SER A 13 18.22 22.09 17.81
CA SER A 13 18.55 21.48 16.50
C SER A 13 18.58 19.94 16.54
N LEU A 14 18.92 19.34 17.68
CA LEU A 14 18.92 17.89 17.85
C LEU A 14 17.49 17.32 17.89
N LEU A 15 16.56 18.01 18.54
CA LEU A 15 15.15 17.59 18.65
C LEU A 15 14.41 17.61 17.29
N VAL A 16 14.72 18.57 16.43
CA VAL A 16 14.13 18.66 15.08
C VAL A 16 14.60 17.50 14.19
N SER A 17 15.85 17.07 14.33
CA SER A 17 16.42 15.95 13.57
C SER A 17 15.68 14.62 13.87
N MET A 18 15.25 14.40 15.11
CA MET A 18 14.48 13.21 15.50
C MET A 18 13.02 13.26 15.02
N ALA A 19 12.42 14.44 14.86
CA ALA A 19 11.07 14.58 14.32
C ALA A 19 11.00 14.24 12.82
N LEU A 20 12.06 14.53 12.05
CA LEU A 20 12.12 14.15 10.63
C LEU A 20 12.45 12.66 10.41
N ALA A 21 13.08 11.99 11.38
CA ALA A 21 13.31 10.53 11.31
C ALA A 21 12.00 9.71 11.33
N GLY A 22 10.90 10.29 11.84
CA GLY A 22 9.57 9.67 11.80
C GLY A 22 8.81 9.87 10.48
N CYS A 23 9.20 10.86 9.67
CA CYS A 23 8.59 11.11 8.35
C CYS A 23 9.30 10.33 7.23
N TRP A 24 10.57 9.96 7.45
CA TRP A 24 11.37 9.09 6.56
C TRP A 24 11.50 7.67 7.14
N GLY A 25 10.47 7.20 7.85
CA GLY A 25 10.39 5.83 8.36
C GLY A 25 9.58 4.96 7.41
N GLY A 26 10.23 4.46 6.36
CA GLY A 26 9.64 3.46 5.46
C GLY A 26 9.21 2.22 6.24
N GLY A 27 7.91 2.03 6.39
CA GLY A 27 7.37 0.89 7.14
C GLY A 27 5.86 0.90 7.34
N ALA A 28 5.12 1.85 6.77
CA ALA A 28 3.69 1.67 6.61
C ALA A 28 3.45 0.74 5.42
N GLU A 29 3.53 -0.58 5.64
CA GLU A 29 2.82 -1.51 4.78
C GLU A 29 1.33 -1.26 5.03
N VAL A 30 0.80 -0.22 4.39
CA VAL A 30 -0.64 -0.01 4.25
C VAL A 30 -1.11 -1.15 3.36
N ARG A 31 -1.31 -2.33 3.95
CA ARG A 31 -2.19 -3.36 3.41
C ARG A 31 -3.58 -2.77 3.39
N ASN A 32 -3.83 -1.95 2.39
CA ASN A 32 -5.14 -1.47 2.05
C ASN A 32 -5.94 -2.68 1.53
N SER A 33 -6.38 -3.56 2.43
CA SER A 33 -7.33 -4.64 2.13
C SER A 33 -8.75 -4.09 1.91
N ASN A 34 -8.87 -2.81 1.56
CA ASN A 34 -10.12 -2.14 1.23
C ASN A 34 -10.40 -2.18 -0.28
N GLN A 35 -9.92 -3.22 -0.98
CA GLN A 35 -10.61 -3.66 -2.19
C GLN A 35 -11.75 -4.56 -1.75
N ALA A 36 -12.85 -3.96 -1.29
CA ALA A 36 -14.11 -4.63 -1.05
C ALA A 36 -14.80 -4.98 -2.37
N THR A 37 -14.04 -5.45 -3.36
CA THR A 37 -14.60 -6.07 -4.55
C THR A 37 -15.08 -7.45 -4.13
N THR A 38 -16.37 -7.72 -4.33
CA THR A 38 -16.90 -9.05 -4.06
C THR A 38 -16.32 -10.02 -5.08
N VAL A 39 -16.16 -11.29 -4.69
CA VAL A 39 -15.69 -12.35 -5.61
C VAL A 39 -16.53 -12.39 -6.88
N GLY A 40 -17.85 -12.15 -6.78
CA GLY A 40 -18.73 -12.07 -7.93
C GLY A 40 -18.34 -10.95 -8.91
N GLN A 41 -17.98 -9.76 -8.38
CA GLN A 41 -17.56 -8.64 -9.22
C GLN A 41 -16.22 -8.90 -9.92
N GLU A 42 -15.24 -9.47 -9.21
CA GLU A 42 -13.96 -9.86 -9.82
C GLU A 42 -14.15 -10.88 -10.95
N LEU A 43 -15.07 -11.82 -10.80
CA LEU A 43 -15.38 -12.82 -11.82
C LEU A 43 -16.10 -12.21 -13.04
N ILE A 44 -17.01 -11.25 -12.83
CA ILE A 44 -17.68 -10.52 -13.91
C ILE A 44 -16.66 -9.72 -14.72
N ASP A 45 -15.74 -9.02 -14.05
CA ASP A 45 -14.73 -8.21 -14.73
C ASP A 45 -13.71 -9.09 -15.47
N LEU A 46 -13.35 -10.24 -14.90
CA LEU A 46 -12.53 -11.24 -15.57
C LEU A 46 -13.21 -11.80 -16.85
N GLN A 47 -14.52 -12.05 -16.80
CA GLN A 47 -15.30 -12.48 -17.97
C GLN A 47 -15.29 -11.40 -19.06
N ARG A 48 -15.54 -10.14 -18.69
CA ARG A 48 -15.51 -9.02 -19.65
C ARG A 48 -14.15 -8.87 -20.32
N ALA A 49 -13.05 -9.02 -19.57
CA ALA A 49 -11.71 -8.94 -20.12
C ALA A 49 -11.47 -10.04 -21.18
N ARG A 50 -11.93 -11.26 -20.92
CA ARG A 50 -11.90 -12.36 -21.91
C ARG A 50 -12.76 -12.04 -23.13
N ASP A 51 -13.98 -11.56 -22.94
CA ASP A 51 -14.92 -11.26 -24.04
C ASP A 51 -14.41 -10.14 -24.94
N GLN A 52 -13.64 -9.20 -24.38
CA GLN A 52 -12.95 -8.14 -25.12
C GLN A 52 -11.65 -8.63 -25.79
N GLY A 53 -11.27 -9.90 -25.61
CA GLY A 53 -10.05 -10.48 -26.17
C GLY A 53 -8.77 -10.09 -25.46
N LEU A 54 -8.85 -9.51 -24.24
CA LEU A 54 -7.66 -9.18 -23.44
C LEU A 54 -7.01 -10.42 -22.81
N LEU A 55 -7.72 -11.54 -22.75
CA LEU A 55 -7.25 -12.79 -22.15
C LEU A 55 -7.59 -13.97 -23.05
N ASP A 56 -6.66 -14.92 -23.17
CA ASP A 56 -6.97 -16.22 -23.75
C ASP A 56 -7.75 -17.12 -22.76
N GLU A 57 -8.32 -18.23 -23.25
CA GLU A 57 -9.06 -19.20 -22.44
C GLU A 57 -8.27 -19.69 -21.23
N ARG A 58 -6.97 -19.96 -21.40
CA ARG A 58 -6.11 -20.52 -20.37
C ARG A 58 -5.82 -19.51 -19.28
N GLU A 59 -5.60 -18.25 -19.66
CA GLU A 59 -5.40 -17.13 -18.75
C GLU A 59 -6.67 -16.82 -17.96
N TYR A 60 -7.83 -16.80 -18.62
CA TYR A 60 -9.13 -16.67 -17.96
C TYR A 60 -9.30 -17.76 -16.90
N GLU A 61 -9.12 -19.02 -17.27
CA GLU A 61 -9.30 -20.16 -16.37
C GLU A 61 -8.31 -20.17 -15.19
N LYS A 62 -7.05 -19.78 -15.44
CA LYS A 62 -6.04 -19.64 -14.39
C LYS A 62 -6.43 -18.56 -13.39
N GLN A 63 -6.88 -17.40 -13.88
CA GLN A 63 -7.29 -16.30 -13.02
C GLN A 63 -8.58 -16.60 -12.26
N ARG A 64 -9.57 -17.23 -12.91
CA ARG A 64 -10.82 -17.68 -12.28
C ARG A 64 -10.55 -18.59 -11.10
N ARG A 65 -9.69 -19.61 -11.28
CA ARG A 65 -9.27 -20.50 -10.19
C ARG A 65 -8.54 -19.75 -9.07
N ARG A 66 -7.70 -18.77 -9.40
CA ARG A 66 -6.98 -17.97 -8.39
C ARG A 66 -7.94 -17.13 -7.56
N ILE A 67 -8.94 -16.52 -8.18
CA ILE A 67 -9.98 -15.73 -7.50
C ILE A 67 -10.76 -16.62 -6.52
N LEU A 68 -11.20 -17.79 -6.97
CA LEU A 68 -11.97 -18.73 -6.14
C LEU A 68 -11.15 -19.29 -4.95
N ARG A 69 -9.90 -19.69 -5.17
CA ARG A 69 -9.01 -20.22 -4.11
C ARG A 69 -8.69 -19.22 -2.99
N ARG A 70 -8.85 -17.90 -3.23
CA ARG A 70 -8.65 -16.90 -2.17
C ARG A 70 -9.80 -16.86 -1.17
N ARG A 71 -10.93 -17.51 -1.48
CA ARG A 71 -12.16 -17.48 -0.70
C ARG A 71 -12.45 -18.79 0.05
N ASP A 72 -11.85 -19.89 -0.38
CA ASP A 72 -11.82 -21.19 0.33
C ASP A 72 -10.76 -21.18 1.45
#